data_AF-A0A2S2NPM2-F1
#
_entry.id   AF-A0A2S2NPM2-F1
#
_cell.length_a   1.000
_cell.length_b   1.000
_cell.length_c   1.000
_cell.angle_alpha   90.00
_cell.angle_beta   90.00
_cell.angle_gamma   90.00
#
_symmetry.space_group_name_H-M   'P 1'
#
loop_
_entity.id
_entity.type
_entity.pdbx_description
1 polymer ?
#
loop_
_entity_poly.entity_id
_entity_poly.type
_entity_poly.pdbx_seq_one_letter_code
_entity_poly.pdbx_strand_id
1 'polypeptide(L)'
;PNTSQQPQSKQKKPKIRSQSNSSTITDEDISDDPLNPAQVLFSNNKSLPITYPQFKYLLECSTNKSVNIRNLCEEANVKMCTLMTIIEEAHSIIKNSRTKAKLTKFRNLLFQIMPDETT
;
A
#
# COMPACT_ATOMS: atom_id res chain seq x y z
N PRO A 1 29.89 -34.21 57.11
CA PRO A 1 30.38 -32.90 56.61
C PRO A 1 30.06 -32.72 55.12
N ASN A 2 29.26 -31.68 54.82
CA ASN A 2 29.03 -31.01 53.54
C ASN A 2 28.86 -31.82 52.24
N THR A 3 27.70 -31.68 51.59
CA THR A 3 27.58 -30.85 50.38
C THR A 3 26.12 -30.54 50.03
N SER A 4 25.87 -29.25 49.85
CA SER A 4 24.68 -28.60 49.31
C SER A 4 24.38 -29.00 47.87
N GLN A 5 23.10 -29.01 47.45
CA GLN A 5 22.69 -28.62 46.09
C GLN A 5 21.36 -27.85 46.09
N GLN A 6 21.40 -26.70 45.40
CA GLN A 6 20.35 -25.71 45.16
C GLN A 6 19.25 -26.19 44.19
N PRO A 7 18.07 -25.54 44.18
CA PRO A 7 16.99 -25.82 43.23
C PRO A 7 17.30 -25.29 41.83
N GLN A 8 17.14 -26.16 40.80
CA GLN A 8 17.23 -25.81 39.39
C GLN A 8 16.16 -24.78 38.98
N SER A 9 16.60 -23.62 38.52
CA SER A 9 15.78 -22.61 37.86
C SER A 9 15.44 -23.03 36.41
N LYS A 10 14.15 -23.20 36.12
CA LYS A 10 13.64 -23.45 34.76
C LYS A 10 13.70 -22.17 33.94
N GLN A 11 14.77 -21.96 33.19
CA GLN A 11 14.87 -20.88 32.21
C GLN A 11 13.87 -21.13 31.05
N LYS A 12 12.90 -20.22 30.89
CA LYS A 12 12.00 -20.19 29.72
C LYS A 12 12.80 -19.80 28.48
N LYS A 13 12.86 -20.68 27.48
CA LYS A 13 13.44 -20.37 26.16
C LYS A 13 12.60 -19.29 25.46
N PRO A 14 13.21 -18.21 24.91
CA PRO A 14 12.51 -17.31 24.01
C PRO A 14 12.10 -18.04 22.73
N LYS A 15 10.81 -18.03 22.39
CA LYS A 15 10.30 -18.59 21.15
C LYS A 15 10.52 -17.56 20.04
N ILE A 16 11.71 -17.58 19.44
CA ILE A 16 12.05 -16.71 18.31
C ILE A 16 11.26 -17.22 17.09
N ARG A 17 10.19 -16.53 16.73
CA ARG A 17 9.45 -16.78 15.49
C ARG A 17 10.15 -16.00 14.37
N SER A 18 11.13 -16.62 13.73
CA SER A 18 11.70 -16.10 12.49
C SER A 18 10.63 -16.19 11.40
N GLN A 19 10.06 -15.05 11.01
CA GLN A 19 9.29 -14.95 9.77
C GLN A 19 10.24 -14.56 8.65
N SER A 20 10.87 -15.55 8.03
CA SER A 20 11.56 -15.38 6.77
C SER A 20 10.54 -15.59 5.65
N ASN A 21 9.93 -14.52 5.17
CA ASN A 21 9.27 -14.53 3.86
C ASN A 21 10.32 -14.12 2.82
N SER A 22 11.18 -15.07 2.41
CA SER A 22 11.91 -14.92 1.16
C SER A 22 10.94 -15.35 0.05
N SER A 23 10.24 -14.38 -0.54
CA SER A 23 9.56 -14.62 -1.81
C SER A 23 10.63 -14.67 -2.89
N THR A 24 10.99 -15.88 -3.33
CA THR A 24 11.63 -16.09 -4.63
C THR A 24 10.65 -15.64 -5.71
N ILE A 25 10.82 -14.40 -6.17
CA ILE A 25 10.17 -13.92 -7.38
C ILE A 25 10.93 -14.60 -8.52
N THR A 26 10.30 -15.54 -9.21
CA THR A 26 10.80 -16.02 -10.49
C THR A 26 10.66 -14.88 -11.50
N ASP A 27 11.75 -14.59 -12.21
CA ASP A 27 11.91 -13.52 -13.21
C ASP A 27 10.95 -13.59 -14.43
N GLU A 28 9.96 -14.47 -14.41
CA GLU A 28 9.05 -14.74 -15.53
C GLU A 28 7.76 -13.88 -15.51
N ASP A 29 7.49 -13.12 -14.43
CA ASP A 29 6.30 -12.26 -14.26
C ASP A 29 6.61 -10.75 -14.39
N ILE A 30 7.73 -10.39 -15.04
CA ILE A 30 8.32 -9.03 -14.97
C ILE A 30 7.87 -8.08 -16.10
N SER A 31 7.23 -8.57 -17.17
CA SER A 31 6.98 -7.70 -18.34
C SER A 31 5.68 -6.91 -18.30
N ASP A 32 4.72 -7.26 -17.46
CA ASP A 32 3.45 -6.53 -17.36
C ASP A 32 3.44 -5.68 -16.08
N ASP A 33 3.38 -4.36 -16.24
CA ASP A 33 3.16 -3.45 -15.13
C ASP A 33 1.89 -3.92 -14.37
N PRO A 34 1.99 -4.32 -13.09
CA PRO A 34 0.86 -4.89 -12.37
C PRO A 34 -0.27 -3.88 -12.11
N LEU A 35 -0.05 -2.60 -12.46
CA LEU A 35 -1.05 -1.55 -12.51
C LEU A 35 -1.81 -1.48 -13.85
N ASN A 36 -1.31 -2.08 -14.94
CA ASN A 36 -1.91 -2.06 -16.28
C ASN A 36 -3.40 -2.44 -16.31
N PRO A 37 -3.90 -3.40 -15.50
CA PRO A 37 -5.34 -3.67 -15.47
C PRO A 37 -6.18 -2.42 -15.18
N ALA A 38 -5.66 -1.47 -14.40
CA ALA A 38 -6.36 -0.21 -14.12
C ALA A 38 -6.41 0.74 -15.33
N GLN A 39 -5.63 0.54 -16.39
CA GLN A 39 -5.68 1.39 -17.60
C GLN A 39 -7.06 1.34 -18.28
N VAL A 40 -7.79 0.23 -18.14
CA VAL A 40 -9.16 0.09 -18.65
C VAL A 40 -10.11 1.14 -18.05
N LEU A 41 -9.89 1.51 -16.79
CA LEU A 41 -10.68 2.52 -16.08
C LEU A 41 -10.59 3.88 -16.79
N PHE A 42 -9.37 4.27 -17.16
CA PHE A 42 -9.10 5.56 -17.81
C PHE A 42 -9.42 5.56 -19.30
N SER A 43 -9.44 4.38 -19.93
CA SER A 43 -9.82 4.24 -21.34
C SER A 43 -11.34 4.30 -21.52
N ASN A 44 -12.09 3.73 -20.58
CA ASN A 44 -13.55 3.67 -20.63
C ASN A 44 -14.21 4.96 -20.12
N ASN A 45 -13.60 5.64 -19.14
CA ASN A 45 -14.16 6.84 -18.52
C ASN A 45 -13.38 8.10 -18.93
N LYS A 46 -13.77 8.71 -20.06
CA LYS A 46 -13.16 9.98 -20.54
C LYS A 46 -13.40 11.18 -19.63
N SER A 47 -14.30 11.07 -18.64
CA SER A 47 -14.64 12.15 -17.70
C SER A 47 -13.79 12.15 -16.42
N LEU A 48 -12.81 11.25 -16.29
CA LEU A 48 -11.93 11.26 -15.12
C LEU A 48 -11.06 12.53 -15.14
N PRO A 49 -10.86 13.19 -13.98
CA PRO A 49 -10.07 14.42 -13.90
C PRO A 49 -8.56 14.19 -14.03
N ILE A 50 -8.11 12.94 -14.04
CA ILE A 50 -6.71 12.56 -14.20
C ILE A 50 -6.56 11.45 -15.23
N THR A 51 -5.42 11.46 -15.91
CA THR A 51 -5.00 10.43 -16.86
C THR A 51 -4.35 9.23 -16.14
N TYR A 52 -4.26 8.08 -16.83
CA TYR A 52 -3.58 6.90 -16.28
C TYR A 52 -2.11 7.17 -15.87
N PRO A 53 -1.28 7.88 -16.67
CA PRO A 53 0.08 8.23 -16.24
C PRO A 53 0.11 9.11 -14.98
N GLN A 54 -0.82 10.06 -14.84
CA GLN A 54 -0.92 10.88 -13.62
C GLN A 54 -1.30 10.02 -12.41
N PHE A 55 -2.26 9.10 -12.56
CA PHE A 55 -2.60 8.16 -11.50
C PHE A 55 -1.42 7.29 -11.07
N LYS A 56 -0.66 6.75 -12.05
CA LYS A 56 0.55 5.96 -11.79
C LYS A 56 1.60 6.77 -11.04
N TYR A 57 1.83 8.02 -11.45
CA TYR A 57 2.74 8.94 -10.76
C TYR A 57 2.31 9.18 -9.31
N LEU A 58 1.04 9.52 -9.08
CA LEU A 58 0.48 9.75 -7.75
C LEU A 58 0.65 8.53 -6.83
N LEU A 59 0.35 7.33 -7.34
CA LEU A 59 0.51 6.09 -6.59
C LEU A 59 1.96 5.86 -6.19
N GLU A 60 2.92 6.07 -7.11
CA GLU A 60 4.34 5.87 -6.81
C GLU A 60 4.85 6.89 -5.80
N CYS A 61 4.49 8.17 -5.95
CA CYS A 61 4.81 9.24 -5.00
C CYS A 61 4.26 8.96 -3.60
N SER A 62 3.04 8.40 -3.50
CA SER A 62 2.43 8.07 -2.20
C SER A 62 3.19 7.02 -1.40
N THR A 63 4.07 6.25 -2.05
CA THR A 63 4.90 5.27 -1.35
C THR A 63 6.03 5.92 -0.56
N ASN A 64 6.46 7.13 -0.96
CA ASN A 64 7.50 7.89 -0.29
C ASN A 64 6.95 8.56 0.98
N LYS A 65 7.59 8.28 2.11
CA LYS A 65 7.17 8.77 3.44
C LYS A 65 7.34 10.28 3.61
N SER A 66 8.20 10.93 2.81
CA SER A 66 8.42 12.38 2.90
C SER A 66 7.45 13.19 2.05
N VAL A 67 6.63 12.55 1.22
CA VAL A 67 5.67 13.25 0.36
C VAL A 67 4.46 13.69 1.16
N ASN A 68 4.14 14.97 1.07
CA ASN A 68 2.88 15.49 1.59
C ASN A 68 1.77 15.17 0.59
N ILE A 69 0.86 14.28 0.98
CA ILE A 69 -0.24 13.81 0.12
C ILE A 69 -1.21 14.92 -0.27
N ARG A 70 -1.41 15.92 0.60
CA ARG A 70 -2.25 17.09 0.29
C ARG A 70 -1.65 17.90 -0.85
N ASN A 71 -0.38 18.27 -0.71
CA ASN A 71 0.34 19.01 -1.75
C ASN A 71 0.40 18.21 -3.06
N LEU A 72 0.62 16.89 -2.98
CA LEU A 72 0.63 16.01 -4.15
C LEU A 72 -0.69 16.04 -4.93
N CYS A 73 -1.83 16.06 -4.22
CA CYS A 73 -3.15 16.17 -4.85
C CYS A 73 -3.37 17.57 -5.46
N GLU A 74 -2.92 18.62 -4.77
CA GLU A 74 -3.00 20.01 -5.24
C GLU A 74 -2.15 20.22 -6.51
N GLU A 75 -0.92 19.71 -6.55
CA GLU A 75 -0.02 19.76 -7.71
C GLU A 75 -0.60 19.02 -8.92
N ALA A 76 -1.26 17.88 -8.68
CA ALA A 76 -1.94 17.14 -9.73
C ALA A 76 -3.33 17.70 -10.08
N ASN A 77 -3.77 18.80 -9.43
CA ASN A 77 -5.08 19.41 -9.57
C ASN A 77 -6.24 18.40 -9.46
N VAL A 78 -6.13 17.46 -8.53
CA VAL A 78 -7.11 16.40 -8.30
C VAL A 78 -7.72 16.53 -6.91
N LYS A 79 -9.05 16.46 -6.84
CA LYS A 79 -9.76 16.41 -5.56
C LYS A 79 -9.48 15.08 -4.86
N MET A 80 -9.18 15.13 -3.56
CA MET A 80 -8.91 13.93 -2.75
C MET A 80 -10.06 12.92 -2.80
N CYS A 81 -11.32 13.39 -2.73
CA CYS A 81 -12.50 12.52 -2.83
C CYS A 81 -12.54 11.78 -4.19
N THR A 82 -12.24 12.47 -5.29
CA THR A 82 -12.22 11.84 -6.61
C THR A 82 -11.08 10.83 -6.72
N LEU A 83 -9.91 11.15 -6.18
CA LEU A 83 -8.78 10.23 -6.15
C LEU A 83 -9.08 8.99 -5.30
N MET A 84 -9.79 9.15 -4.18
CA MET A 84 -10.28 8.05 -3.35
C MET A 84 -11.16 7.09 -4.17
N THR A 85 -12.14 7.61 -4.90
CA THR A 85 -13.02 6.81 -5.77
C THR A 85 -12.23 6.06 -6.84
N ILE A 86 -11.29 6.73 -7.52
CA ILE A 86 -10.44 6.10 -8.53
C ILE A 86 -9.60 4.96 -7.93
N ILE A 87 -9.06 5.14 -6.71
CA ILE A 87 -8.30 4.12 -6.01
C ILE A 87 -9.18 2.91 -5.67
N GLU A 88 -10.42 3.12 -5.23
CA GLU A 88 -11.36 2.04 -4.91
C GLU A 88 -11.74 1.23 -6.17
N GLU A 89 -12.02 1.92 -7.28
CA GLU A 89 -12.29 1.27 -8.56
C GLU A 89 -11.07 0.49 -9.05
N ALA A 90 -9.87 1.09 -9.04
CA ALA A 90 -8.64 0.41 -9.40
C ALA A 90 -8.35 -0.81 -8.51
N HIS A 91 -8.63 -0.71 -7.20
CA HIS A 91 -8.46 -1.80 -6.25
C HIS A 91 -9.35 -3.02 -6.57
N SER A 92 -10.53 -2.79 -7.14
CA SER A 92 -11.44 -3.86 -7.58
C SER A 92 -10.93 -4.62 -8.81
N ILE A 93 -10.22 -3.93 -9.71
CA ILE A 93 -9.74 -4.47 -11.00
C ILE A 93 -8.42 -5.21 -10.83
N ILE A 94 -7.53 -4.71 -9.97
CA ILE A 94 -6.18 -5.24 -9.81
C ILE A 94 -6.18 -6.56 -9.05
N LYS A 95 -5.49 -7.57 -9.59
CA LYS A 95 -5.32 -8.88 -8.93
C LYS A 95 -4.05 -8.95 -8.08
N ASN A 96 -2.99 -8.25 -8.47
CA ASN A 96 -1.70 -8.28 -7.80
C ASN A 96 -1.79 -7.77 -6.35
N SER A 97 -1.36 -8.59 -5.39
CA SER A 97 -1.45 -8.29 -3.95
C SER A 97 -0.54 -7.13 -3.52
N ARG A 98 0.65 -7.02 -4.12
CA ARG A 98 1.60 -5.93 -3.82
C ARG A 98 1.05 -4.58 -4.29
N THR A 99 0.48 -4.53 -5.49
CA THR A 99 -0.15 -3.31 -6.02
C THR A 99 -1.40 -2.94 -5.21
N LYS A 100 -2.22 -3.92 -4.82
CA LYS A 100 -3.32 -3.72 -3.87
C LYS A 100 -2.86 -3.10 -2.56
N ALA A 101 -1.77 -3.61 -1.97
CA ALA A 101 -1.21 -3.04 -0.74
C ALA A 101 -0.76 -1.58 -0.91
N LYS A 102 -0.16 -1.21 -2.06
CA LYS A 102 0.14 0.19 -2.38
C LYS A 102 -1.13 1.04 -2.43
N LEU A 103 -2.17 0.58 -3.13
CA LEU A 103 -3.47 1.27 -3.21
C LEU A 103 -4.13 1.43 -1.84
N THR A 104 -4.15 0.39 -1.02
CA THR A 104 -4.70 0.44 0.34
C THR A 104 -3.94 1.46 1.19
N LYS A 105 -2.61 1.50 1.11
CA LYS A 105 -1.81 2.50 1.82
C LYS A 105 -2.17 3.90 1.37
N PHE A 106 -2.30 4.12 0.06
CA PHE A 106 -2.65 5.43 -0.48
C PHE A 106 -4.05 5.87 -0.06
N ARG A 107 -5.04 4.96 -0.14
CA ARG A 107 -6.40 5.15 0.38
C ARG A 107 -6.39 5.59 1.84
N ASN A 108 -5.64 4.90 2.68
CA ASN A 108 -5.56 5.20 4.11
C ASN A 108 -4.92 6.58 4.38
N LEU A 109 -3.89 6.95 3.61
CA LEU A 109 -3.28 8.26 3.70
C LEU A 109 -4.27 9.37 3.32
N LEU A 110 -5.05 9.17 2.25
CA LEU A 110 -6.11 10.11 1.87
C LEU A 110 -7.16 10.22 2.97
N PHE A 111 -7.60 9.10 3.54
CA PHE A 111 -8.59 9.09 4.61
C PHE A 111 -8.12 9.88 5.85
N GLN A 112 -6.83 9.80 6.20
CA GLN A 112 -6.27 10.54 7.34
C GLN A 112 -6.22 12.06 7.14
N ILE A 113 -6.16 12.54 5.90
CA ILE A 113 -6.03 13.97 5.60
C ILE A 113 -7.34 14.59 5.12
N MET A 114 -8.31 13.78 4.73
CA MET A 114 -9.64 14.25 4.38
C MET A 114 -10.30 14.82 5.65
N PRO A 115 -10.92 16.01 5.57
CA PRO A 115 -11.71 16.50 6.68
C PRO A 115 -12.85 15.52 6.95
N ASP A 116 -13.15 15.24 8.20
CA ASP A 116 -14.37 14.51 8.56
C ASP A 116 -15.55 15.32 8.04
N GLU A 117 -16.21 14.85 6.98
CA GLU A 117 -17.55 15.33 6.62
C GLU A 117 -18.54 14.78 7.66
N THR A 118 -18.42 15.27 8.91
CA THR A 118 -19.50 15.19 9.88
C THR A 118 -20.53 16.24 9.52
N THR A 119 -21.46 15.87 8.65
CA THR A 119 -22.81 16.45 8.59
C THR A 119 -23.81 15.44 9.09
#